data_AF-A0A665U332-F1
#
_entry.id   AF-A0A665U332-F1
#
_cell.length_a   1.000
_cell.length_b   1.000
_cell.length_c   1.000
_cell.angle_alpha   90.00
_cell.angle_beta   90.00
_cell.angle_gamma   90.00
#
_symmetry.space_group_name_H-M   'P 1'
#
loop_
_entity.id
_entity.type
_entity.pdbx_description
1 polymer ?
#
loop_
_entity_poly.entity_id
_entity_poly.type
_entity_poly.pdbx_seq_one_letter_code
_entity_poly.pdbx_strand_id
1 'polypeptide(L)'
;MEETYLLNHPGVKKKILAGGTGPLPHFPPGTKVLVFHFQTLLDNFERTVIDDSRLAGRPAEIFVGKMFKMEVWETLLTSMRVGEVAEFWCDATVGDPLSYHRESWMMEKDEKLQMVPVLHMQGNALVKQRQFREAASKYKEAVLLLKTVQSREMPGDVDYVNLGRMIIPLELNYCQCMLELEEYYEVIEHTNDLLDKHKDCVKGYYKRAKAHAAVWNEKEARRDFNMVANLDITLASLVHREIKALSERMKVKYWEEREKYWNSPPPHAHLVLSVDLAGRSTGRRLGLAGESASSADPQPQPVHAGAGAAPASGGANERAAEEAQR
;
A
#
# COMPACT_ATOMS: atom_id res chain seq x y z
N MET A 1 -24.17 -41.96 -23.82
CA MET A 1 -23.60 -42.22 -22.49
C MET A 1 -22.72 -41.02 -22.19
N GLU A 2 -23.28 -40.02 -21.51
CA GLU A 2 -22.64 -38.72 -21.29
C GLU A 2 -21.71 -38.83 -20.08
N GLU A 3 -20.43 -39.10 -20.31
CA GLU A 3 -19.42 -39.05 -19.26
C GLU A 3 -19.16 -37.59 -18.90
N THR A 4 -19.79 -37.15 -17.81
CA THR A 4 -19.52 -35.85 -17.20
C THR A 4 -18.40 -36.07 -16.19
N TYR A 5 -17.25 -35.43 -16.39
CA TYR A 5 -16.11 -35.58 -15.48
C TYR A 5 -16.21 -34.53 -14.37
N LEU A 6 -16.14 -34.99 -13.12
CA LEU A 6 -15.95 -34.12 -11.96
C LEU A 6 -14.46 -33.77 -11.88
N LEU A 7 -14.16 -32.48 -11.99
CA LEU A 7 -12.81 -31.99 -11.69
C LEU A 7 -12.68 -31.83 -10.17
N ASN A 8 -11.45 -31.85 -9.66
CA ASN A 8 -11.15 -31.66 -8.22
C ASN A 8 -11.44 -30.22 -7.72
N HIS A 9 -12.35 -29.49 -8.38
CA HIS A 9 -12.81 -28.17 -8.01
C HIS A 9 -14.33 -28.19 -7.82
N PRO A 10 -14.86 -27.77 -6.65
CA PRO A 10 -16.30 -27.75 -6.41
C PRO A 10 -17.02 -26.85 -7.43
N GLY A 11 -18.17 -27.29 -7.92
CA GLY A 11 -19.00 -26.52 -8.86
C GLY A 11 -18.56 -26.55 -10.32
N VAL A 12 -17.51 -27.31 -10.69
CA VAL A 12 -17.03 -27.41 -12.07
C VAL A 12 -17.36 -28.77 -12.68
N LYS A 13 -18.11 -28.77 -13.80
CA LYS A 13 -18.42 -29.97 -14.60
C LYS A 13 -17.78 -29.85 -15.98
N LYS A 14 -17.29 -30.96 -16.52
CA LYS A 14 -16.67 -31.03 -17.84
C LYS A 14 -17.38 -32.03 -18.75
N LYS A 15 -17.61 -31.65 -20.00
CA LYS A 15 -18.03 -32.52 -21.10
C LYS A 15 -17.08 -32.36 -22.28
N ILE A 16 -16.51 -33.46 -22.75
CA ILE A 16 -15.62 -33.45 -23.92
C ILE A 16 -16.50 -33.45 -25.18
N LEU A 17 -16.33 -32.44 -26.03
CA LEU A 17 -17.01 -32.31 -27.32
C LEU A 17 -16.19 -32.94 -28.44
N ALA A 18 -14.86 -32.79 -28.39
CA ALA A 18 -13.92 -33.46 -29.29
C ALA A 18 -12.67 -33.87 -28.50
N GLY A 19 -12.29 -35.15 -28.61
CA GLY A 19 -11.11 -35.68 -27.91
C GLY A 19 -9.81 -35.10 -28.46
N GLY A 20 -8.89 -34.73 -27.57
CA GLY A 20 -7.53 -34.33 -27.95
C GLY A 20 -6.58 -35.53 -28.13
N THR A 21 -5.33 -35.22 -28.45
CA THR A 21 -4.27 -36.23 -28.69
C THR A 21 -3.15 -36.13 -27.65
N GLY A 22 -2.40 -37.22 -27.49
CA GLY A 22 -1.24 -37.27 -26.58
C GLY A 22 -1.62 -37.38 -25.09
N PRO A 23 -0.62 -37.40 -24.19
CA PRO A 23 -0.85 -37.42 -22.75
C PRO A 23 -1.45 -36.09 -22.26
N LEU A 24 -2.03 -36.10 -21.05
CA LEU A 24 -2.43 -34.86 -20.40
C LEU A 24 -1.21 -33.95 -20.22
N PRO A 25 -1.35 -32.66 -20.51
CA PRO A 25 -0.23 -31.75 -20.44
C PRO A 25 0.18 -31.53 -18.98
N HIS A 26 1.48 -31.66 -18.72
CA HIS A 26 2.07 -31.31 -17.44
C HIS A 26 2.79 -29.97 -17.59
N PHE A 27 2.40 -28.98 -16.79
CA PHE A 27 2.94 -27.63 -16.85
C PHE A 27 3.83 -27.37 -15.62
N PRO A 28 5.16 -27.53 -15.72
CA PRO A 28 6.04 -27.15 -14.63
C PRO A 28 5.96 -25.63 -14.35
N PRO A 29 6.14 -25.19 -13.09
CA PRO A 29 6.14 -23.76 -12.76
C PRO A 29 7.15 -22.98 -13.61
N GLY A 30 6.69 -21.93 -14.29
CA GLY A 30 7.52 -21.14 -15.22
C GLY A 30 7.38 -21.53 -16.70
N THR A 31 6.49 -22.46 -17.04
CA THR A 31 6.16 -22.82 -18.43
C THR A 31 5.53 -21.64 -19.18
N LYS A 32 5.98 -21.45 -20.42
CA LYS A 32 5.49 -20.40 -21.34
C LYS A 32 3.98 -20.53 -21.58
N VAL A 33 3.38 -19.36 -21.75
CA VAL A 33 2.01 -19.07 -22.23
C VAL A 33 1.26 -20.25 -22.84
N LEU A 34 0.14 -20.64 -22.22
CA LEU A 34 -0.87 -21.51 -22.82
C LEU A 34 -1.75 -20.69 -23.74
N VAL A 35 -1.77 -21.09 -25.02
CA VAL A 35 -2.55 -20.45 -26.07
C VAL A 35 -3.78 -21.31 -26.36
N PHE A 36 -4.99 -20.76 -26.19
CA PHE A 36 -6.23 -21.49 -26.44
C PHE A 36 -7.35 -20.59 -26.96
N HIS A 37 -8.37 -21.21 -27.54
CA HIS A 37 -9.61 -20.52 -27.88
C HIS A 37 -10.73 -20.88 -26.91
N PHE A 38 -11.57 -19.91 -26.58
CA PHE A 38 -12.71 -20.11 -25.69
C PHE A 38 -13.93 -19.36 -26.22
N GLN A 39 -15.09 -19.84 -25.78
CA GLN A 39 -16.37 -19.17 -25.95
C GLN A 39 -17.12 -19.26 -24.62
N THR A 40 -17.53 -18.12 -24.09
CA THR A 40 -18.33 -18.00 -22.87
C THR A 40 -19.77 -17.74 -23.26
N LEU A 41 -20.67 -18.58 -22.76
CA LEU A 41 -22.10 -18.52 -23.03
C LEU A 41 -22.84 -18.23 -21.72
N LEU A 42 -23.87 -17.38 -21.77
CA LEU A 42 -24.86 -17.28 -20.70
C LEU A 42 -25.63 -18.59 -20.61
N ASP A 43 -25.86 -19.08 -19.40
CA ASP A 43 -26.77 -20.21 -19.16
C ASP A 43 -28.23 -19.74 -19.20
N ASN A 44 -28.64 -19.23 -20.35
CA ASN A 44 -30.02 -18.88 -20.67
C ASN A 44 -30.54 -19.77 -21.80
N PHE A 45 -31.85 -19.75 -22.03
CA PHE A 45 -32.48 -20.58 -23.07
C PHE A 45 -31.86 -20.36 -24.47
N GLU A 46 -31.40 -19.15 -24.76
CA GLU A 46 -30.83 -18.77 -26.05
C GLU A 46 -29.32 -19.06 -26.16
N ARG A 47 -28.65 -19.50 -25.08
CA ARG A 47 -27.18 -19.62 -24.97
C ARG A 47 -26.46 -18.40 -25.55
N THR A 48 -26.80 -17.21 -25.05
CA THR A 48 -26.24 -15.96 -25.57
C THR A 48 -24.72 -15.94 -25.42
N VAL A 49 -23.99 -15.73 -26.52
CA VAL A 49 -22.53 -15.58 -26.51
C VAL A 49 -22.16 -14.28 -25.81
N ILE A 50 -21.43 -14.38 -24.70
CA ILE A 50 -20.90 -13.24 -23.96
C ILE A 50 -19.52 -12.86 -24.48
N ASP A 51 -18.68 -13.87 -24.74
CA ASP A 51 -17.30 -13.67 -25.17
C ASP A 51 -16.83 -14.82 -26.05
N ASP A 52 -16.08 -14.52 -27.10
CA ASP A 52 -15.57 -15.51 -28.05
C ASP A 52 -14.23 -15.04 -28.61
N SER A 53 -13.17 -15.78 -28.27
CA SER A 53 -11.82 -15.40 -28.66
C SER A 53 -11.56 -15.59 -30.17
N ARG A 54 -12.37 -16.39 -30.87
CA ARG A 54 -12.28 -16.52 -32.33
C ARG A 54 -12.91 -15.32 -33.03
N LEU A 55 -14.01 -14.78 -32.51
CA LEU A 55 -14.60 -13.54 -33.01
C LEU A 55 -13.70 -12.33 -32.75
N ALA A 56 -13.00 -12.32 -31.62
CA ALA A 56 -12.00 -11.30 -31.30
C ALA A 56 -10.70 -11.42 -32.12
N GLY A 57 -10.53 -12.47 -32.93
CA GLY A 57 -9.39 -12.65 -33.83
C GLY A 57 -8.06 -12.96 -33.15
N ARG A 58 -8.03 -13.21 -31.84
CA ARG A 58 -6.81 -13.52 -31.08
C ARG A 58 -7.05 -14.63 -30.04
N PRO A 59 -6.16 -15.62 -29.92
CA PRO A 59 -6.29 -16.65 -28.89
C PRO A 59 -6.02 -16.06 -27.49
N ALA A 60 -6.55 -16.72 -26.47
CA ALA A 60 -6.28 -16.43 -25.07
C ALA A 60 -4.92 -17.01 -24.65
N GLU A 61 -4.23 -16.27 -23.77
CA GLU A 61 -2.86 -16.56 -23.34
C GLU A 61 -2.76 -16.55 -21.81
N ILE A 62 -2.36 -17.67 -21.18
CA ILE A 62 -2.22 -17.81 -19.71
C ILE A 62 -0.80 -18.26 -19.32
N PHE A 63 -0.21 -17.61 -18.30
CA PHE A 63 1.08 -18.01 -17.73
C PHE A 63 0.89 -18.92 -16.51
N VAL A 64 1.43 -20.13 -16.56
CA VAL A 64 1.27 -21.13 -15.49
C VAL A 64 2.19 -20.83 -14.31
N GLY A 65 1.64 -20.81 -13.09
CA GLY A 65 2.41 -20.73 -11.84
C GLY A 65 2.76 -19.31 -11.35
N LYS A 66 2.24 -18.26 -11.98
CA LYS A 66 2.16 -16.93 -11.32
C LYS A 66 0.79 -16.85 -10.65
N MET A 67 0.78 -16.68 -9.33
CA MET A 67 -0.44 -16.58 -8.49
C MET A 67 -1.36 -15.42 -8.92
N PHE A 68 -2.04 -15.57 -10.05
CA PHE A 68 -3.19 -14.78 -10.44
C PHE A 68 -4.43 -15.46 -9.89
N LYS A 69 -5.40 -14.67 -9.42
CA LYS A 69 -6.67 -15.10 -8.79
C LYS A 69 -7.60 -15.87 -9.74
N MET A 70 -7.18 -16.99 -10.32
CA MET A 70 -7.98 -17.83 -11.24
C MET A 70 -7.57 -19.31 -11.14
N GLU A 71 -7.79 -19.95 -9.99
CA GLU A 71 -7.50 -21.38 -9.74
C GLU A 71 -8.29 -22.31 -10.70
N VAL A 72 -9.44 -21.85 -11.20
CA VAL A 72 -10.32 -22.65 -12.06
C VAL A 72 -9.68 -22.92 -13.44
N TRP A 73 -9.12 -21.92 -14.13
CA TRP A 73 -8.59 -22.11 -15.49
C TRP A 73 -7.42 -23.07 -15.56
N GLU A 74 -6.50 -23.02 -14.60
CA GLU A 74 -5.41 -24.00 -14.51
C GLU A 74 -5.99 -25.41 -14.36
N THR A 75 -7.03 -25.56 -13.52
CA THR A 75 -7.74 -26.83 -13.36
C THR A 75 -8.43 -27.28 -14.66
N LEU A 76 -9.06 -26.37 -15.39
CA LEU A 76 -9.72 -26.70 -16.67
C LEU A 76 -8.69 -27.15 -17.71
N LEU A 77 -7.65 -26.35 -17.93
CA LEU A 77 -6.66 -26.56 -18.99
C LEU A 77 -5.75 -27.77 -18.71
N THR A 78 -5.38 -28.02 -17.46
CA THR A 78 -4.62 -29.24 -17.09
C THR A 78 -5.44 -30.52 -17.26
N SER A 79 -6.77 -30.42 -17.26
CA SER A 79 -7.64 -31.56 -17.52
C SER A 79 -7.78 -31.89 -19.01
N MET A 80 -7.36 -31.01 -19.91
CA MET A 80 -7.57 -31.12 -21.36
C MET A 80 -6.32 -31.64 -22.06
N ARG A 81 -6.51 -32.51 -23.06
CA ARG A 81 -5.44 -32.91 -23.99
C ARG A 81 -5.21 -31.85 -25.06
N VAL A 82 -4.04 -31.87 -25.69
CA VAL A 82 -3.75 -30.94 -26.80
C VAL A 82 -4.72 -31.22 -27.96
N GLY A 83 -5.39 -30.16 -28.43
CA GLY A 83 -6.42 -30.24 -29.46
C GLY A 83 -7.80 -30.69 -28.97
N GLU A 84 -7.98 -30.92 -27.67
CA GLU A 84 -9.29 -31.22 -27.08
C GLU A 84 -10.22 -30.00 -27.15
N VAL A 85 -11.50 -30.26 -27.42
CA VAL A 85 -12.57 -29.27 -27.28
C VAL A 85 -13.51 -29.77 -26.21
N ALA A 86 -13.69 -28.99 -25.14
CA ALA A 86 -14.54 -29.35 -24.01
C ALA A 86 -15.44 -28.19 -23.60
N GLU A 87 -16.64 -28.51 -23.17
CA GLU A 87 -17.60 -27.61 -22.54
C GLU A 87 -17.46 -27.74 -21.02
N PHE A 88 -17.43 -26.60 -20.33
CA PHE A 88 -17.34 -26.54 -18.88
C PHE A 88 -18.50 -25.74 -18.31
N TRP A 89 -19.10 -26.26 -17.25
CA TRP A 89 -20.09 -25.53 -16.44
C TRP A 89 -19.42 -25.20 -15.12
N CYS A 90 -19.42 -23.92 -14.78
CA CYS A 90 -18.88 -23.42 -13.52
C CYS A 90 -20.04 -22.78 -12.76
N ASP A 91 -20.44 -23.39 -11.64
CA ASP A 91 -21.41 -22.78 -10.73
C ASP A 91 -20.78 -21.49 -10.18
N ALA A 92 -21.41 -20.34 -10.44
CA ALA A 92 -20.93 -19.06 -9.95
C ALA A 92 -21.02 -19.04 -8.41
N THR A 93 -19.92 -19.32 -7.72
CA THR A 93 -19.86 -19.09 -6.28
C THR A 93 -19.82 -17.59 -6.00
N VAL A 94 -20.98 -17.07 -5.60
CA VAL A 94 -21.24 -15.81 -4.88
C VAL A 94 -21.02 -14.50 -5.67
N GLY A 95 -22.11 -14.04 -6.28
CA GLY A 95 -22.29 -12.69 -6.84
C GLY A 95 -23.49 -12.70 -7.79
N ASP A 96 -24.39 -11.72 -7.67
CA ASP A 96 -25.64 -11.53 -8.41
C ASP A 96 -25.69 -12.19 -9.83
N PRO A 97 -26.72 -13.00 -10.18
CA PRO A 97 -26.83 -13.68 -11.49
C PRO A 97 -26.79 -12.75 -12.72
N LEU A 98 -27.00 -11.45 -12.53
CA LEU A 98 -26.92 -10.42 -13.58
C LEU A 98 -25.63 -9.60 -13.55
N SER A 99 -24.72 -9.82 -12.60
CA SER A 99 -23.45 -9.09 -12.50
C SER A 99 -22.33 -9.79 -13.25
N TYR A 100 -22.50 -10.05 -14.54
CA TYR A 100 -21.33 -10.28 -15.41
C TYR A 100 -20.64 -8.94 -15.62
N HIS A 101 -19.83 -8.50 -14.65
CA HIS A 101 -18.80 -7.51 -14.92
C HIS A 101 -17.74 -8.21 -15.75
N ARG A 102 -17.65 -7.88 -17.04
CA ARG A 102 -16.57 -8.38 -17.91
C ARG A 102 -15.25 -8.15 -17.20
N GLU A 103 -14.64 -9.24 -16.72
CA GLU A 103 -13.45 -9.16 -15.91
C GLU A 103 -12.36 -8.39 -16.66
N SER A 104 -11.68 -7.49 -15.94
CA SER A 104 -10.62 -6.62 -16.44
C SER A 104 -9.65 -7.31 -17.40
N TRP A 105 -9.42 -8.61 -17.28
CA TRP A 105 -8.51 -9.40 -18.13
C TRP A 105 -8.96 -9.60 -19.58
N MET A 106 -10.26 -9.55 -19.89
CA MET A 106 -10.82 -9.75 -21.25
C MET A 106 -10.72 -8.51 -22.16
N MET A 107 -10.36 -7.36 -21.60
CA MET A 107 -10.19 -6.13 -22.38
C MET A 107 -8.84 -6.11 -23.12
N GLU A 108 -8.87 -5.65 -24.38
CA GLU A 108 -7.69 -5.29 -25.18
C GLU A 108 -6.75 -4.35 -24.39
N LYS A 109 -5.43 -4.41 -24.66
CA LYS A 109 -4.45 -3.44 -24.10
C LYS A 109 -4.96 -2.02 -24.30
N ASP A 110 -5.47 -1.73 -25.49
CA ASP A 110 -5.99 -0.41 -25.86
C ASP A 110 -7.27 -0.06 -25.10
N GLU A 111 -8.21 -0.99 -24.95
CA GLU A 111 -9.46 -0.77 -24.20
C GLU A 111 -9.18 -0.49 -22.71
N LYS A 112 -8.26 -1.23 -22.10
CA LYS A 112 -7.79 -0.97 -20.71
C LYS A 112 -7.19 0.42 -20.59
N LEU A 113 -6.35 0.82 -21.55
CA LEU A 113 -5.70 2.13 -21.54
C LEU A 113 -6.70 3.27 -21.76
N GLN A 114 -7.76 3.08 -22.55
CA GLN A 114 -8.83 4.08 -22.74
C GLN A 114 -9.67 4.28 -21.47
N MET A 115 -9.84 3.24 -20.64
CA MET A 115 -10.57 3.34 -19.37
C MET A 115 -9.82 4.09 -18.27
N VAL A 116 -8.49 4.07 -18.27
CA VAL A 116 -7.67 4.70 -17.22
C VAL A 116 -7.96 6.21 -17.07
N PRO A 117 -7.99 7.03 -18.15
CA PRO A 117 -8.39 8.44 -18.04
C PRO A 117 -9.80 8.64 -17.49
N VAL A 118 -10.75 7.77 -17.86
CA VAL A 118 -12.15 7.85 -17.40
C VAL A 118 -12.21 7.61 -15.88
N LEU A 119 -11.57 6.54 -15.40
CA LEU A 119 -11.51 6.23 -13.97
C LEU A 119 -10.78 7.32 -13.17
N HIS A 120 -9.70 7.88 -13.73
CA HIS A 120 -8.99 9.01 -13.11
C HIS A 120 -9.92 10.23 -13.00
N MET A 121 -10.65 10.58 -14.06
CA MET A 121 -11.58 11.70 -14.05
C MET A 121 -12.73 11.48 -13.06
N GLN A 122 -13.28 10.27 -12.98
CA GLN A 122 -14.30 9.89 -11.98
C GLN A 122 -13.76 10.03 -10.55
N GLY A 123 -12.55 9.52 -10.29
CA GLY A 123 -11.87 9.70 -8.99
C GLY A 123 -11.71 11.17 -8.63
N ASN A 124 -11.27 12.01 -9.58
CA ASN A 124 -11.10 13.44 -9.36
C ASN A 124 -12.44 14.14 -9.07
N ALA A 125 -13.53 13.73 -9.73
CA ALA A 125 -14.87 14.25 -9.46
C ALA A 125 -15.34 13.88 -8.04
N LEU A 126 -15.12 12.64 -7.61
CA LEU A 126 -15.46 12.16 -6.26
C LEU A 126 -14.63 12.86 -5.17
N VAL A 127 -13.33 13.12 -5.41
CA VAL A 127 -12.48 13.91 -4.49
C VAL A 127 -13.05 15.31 -4.29
N LYS A 128 -13.53 15.97 -5.37
CA LYS A 128 -14.18 17.30 -5.25
C LYS A 128 -15.45 17.26 -4.41
N GLN A 129 -16.14 16.12 -4.39
CA GLN A 129 -17.33 15.87 -3.58
C GLN A 129 -16.99 15.38 -2.15
N ARG A 130 -15.70 15.31 -1.78
CA ARG A 130 -15.19 14.76 -0.50
C ARG A 130 -15.54 13.29 -0.26
N GLN A 131 -15.88 12.55 -1.32
CA GLN A 131 -16.15 11.12 -1.30
C GLN A 131 -14.84 10.34 -1.48
N PHE A 132 -13.99 10.36 -0.45
CA PHE A 132 -12.62 9.85 -0.55
C PHE A 132 -12.54 8.33 -0.69
N ARG A 133 -13.49 7.59 -0.08
CA ARG A 133 -13.49 6.12 -0.12
C ARG A 133 -13.82 5.60 -1.52
N GLU A 134 -14.83 6.19 -2.14
CA GLU A 134 -15.24 5.89 -3.51
C GLU A 134 -14.18 6.35 -4.50
N ALA A 135 -13.61 7.54 -4.31
CA ALA A 135 -12.50 8.03 -5.13
C ALA A 135 -11.29 7.09 -5.08
N ALA A 136 -10.93 6.63 -3.88
CA ALA A 136 -9.84 5.67 -3.69
C ALA A 136 -10.09 4.35 -4.43
N SER A 137 -11.33 3.87 -4.43
CA SER A 137 -11.72 2.68 -5.19
C SER A 137 -11.46 2.87 -6.70
N LYS A 138 -11.83 4.04 -7.25
CA LYS A 138 -11.58 4.37 -8.67
C LYS A 138 -10.10 4.47 -9.02
N TYR A 139 -9.28 5.05 -8.16
CA TYR A 139 -7.83 5.05 -8.38
C TYR A 139 -7.22 3.66 -8.29
N LYS A 140 -7.64 2.83 -7.33
CA LYS A 140 -7.21 1.43 -7.21
C LYS A 140 -7.54 0.62 -8.46
N GLU A 141 -8.76 0.80 -8.99
CA GLU A 141 -9.22 0.16 -10.23
C GLU A 141 -8.34 0.56 -11.43
N ALA A 142 -8.03 1.85 -11.57
CA ALA A 142 -7.17 2.35 -12.64
C ALA A 142 -5.71 1.84 -12.52
N VAL A 143 -5.16 1.80 -11.30
CA VAL A 143 -3.82 1.25 -11.04
C VAL A 143 -3.78 -0.24 -11.36
N LEU A 144 -4.82 -1.00 -11.01
CA LEU A 144 -4.91 -2.43 -11.32
C LEU A 144 -4.89 -2.67 -12.82
N LEU A 145 -5.67 -1.91 -13.60
CA LEU A 145 -5.66 -1.99 -15.07
C LEU A 145 -4.26 -1.77 -15.64
N LEU A 146 -3.57 -0.72 -15.21
CA LEU A 146 -2.21 -0.42 -15.67
C LEU A 146 -1.20 -1.48 -15.24
N LYS A 147 -1.24 -1.96 -14.00
CA LYS A 147 -0.35 -3.04 -13.51
C LYS A 147 -0.61 -4.34 -14.27
N THR A 148 -1.87 -4.63 -14.62
CA THR A 148 -2.25 -5.76 -15.47
C THR A 148 -1.61 -5.65 -16.86
N VAL A 149 -1.67 -4.48 -17.52
CA VAL A 149 -1.00 -4.28 -18.80
C VAL A 149 0.52 -4.37 -18.65
N GLN A 150 1.09 -3.69 -17.64
CA GLN A 150 2.53 -3.66 -17.38
C GLN A 150 3.11 -5.05 -17.12
N SER A 151 2.35 -5.96 -16.52
CA SER A 151 2.79 -7.33 -16.24
C SER A 151 3.05 -8.18 -17.50
N ARG A 152 2.50 -7.76 -18.65
CA ARG A 152 2.70 -8.41 -19.95
C ARG A 152 3.88 -7.83 -20.73
N GLU A 153 4.40 -6.67 -20.31
CA GLU A 153 5.52 -5.99 -20.95
C GLU A 153 6.87 -6.44 -20.36
N MET A 154 7.93 -6.35 -21.17
CA MET A 154 9.27 -6.69 -20.70
C MET A 154 9.82 -5.60 -19.75
N PRO A 155 10.34 -5.97 -18.55
CA PRO A 155 10.94 -5.00 -17.66
C PRO A 155 12.08 -4.23 -18.34
N GLY A 156 12.00 -2.90 -18.30
CA GLY A 156 12.98 -2.00 -18.92
C GLY A 156 12.64 -1.55 -20.34
N ASP A 157 11.62 -2.12 -20.98
CA ASP A 157 11.13 -1.62 -22.27
C ASP A 157 10.44 -0.25 -22.12
N VAL A 158 10.37 0.51 -23.22
CA VAL A 158 9.78 1.85 -23.26
C VAL A 158 8.32 1.81 -22.80
N ASP A 159 7.56 0.81 -23.23
CA ASP A 159 6.17 0.61 -22.83
C ASP A 159 6.05 0.30 -21.32
N TYR A 160 6.91 -0.57 -20.79
CA TYR A 160 6.95 -0.88 -19.35
C TYR A 160 7.20 0.36 -18.49
N VAL A 161 8.16 1.20 -18.91
CA VAL A 161 8.51 2.45 -18.23
C VAL A 161 7.38 3.47 -18.34
N ASN A 162 6.75 3.60 -19.52
CA ASN A 162 5.62 4.51 -19.73
C ASN A 162 4.41 4.13 -18.88
N LEU A 163 4.06 2.84 -18.80
CA LEU A 163 3.01 2.35 -17.92
C LEU A 163 3.30 2.67 -16.44
N GLY A 164 4.56 2.49 -16.02
CA GLY A 164 5.03 2.88 -14.69
C GLY A 164 4.78 4.37 -14.41
N ARG A 165 5.15 5.25 -15.35
CA ARG A 165 4.91 6.70 -15.24
C ARG A 165 3.43 7.07 -15.15
N MET A 166 2.54 6.30 -15.79
CA MET A 166 1.09 6.49 -15.69
C MET A 166 0.52 6.04 -14.34
N ILE A 167 1.12 5.02 -13.71
CA ILE A 167 0.69 4.50 -12.40
C ILE A 167 0.96 5.53 -11.28
N ILE A 168 2.11 6.21 -11.30
CA ILE A 168 2.55 7.14 -10.26
C ILE A 168 1.47 8.18 -9.88
N PRO A 169 0.89 8.98 -10.79
CA PRO A 169 -0.10 9.99 -10.42
C PRO A 169 -1.37 9.39 -9.80
N LEU A 170 -1.78 8.18 -10.23
CA LEU A 170 -2.94 7.49 -9.67
C LEU A 170 -2.67 6.99 -8.25
N GLU A 171 -1.50 6.40 -8.00
CA GLU A 171 -1.08 5.99 -6.66
C GLU A 171 -0.94 7.19 -5.72
N LEU A 172 -0.41 8.31 -6.19
CA LEU A 172 -0.32 9.55 -5.41
C LEU A 172 -1.70 10.13 -5.07
N ASN A 173 -2.66 10.03 -5.97
CA ASN A 173 -4.04 10.45 -5.72
C ASN A 173 -4.75 9.50 -4.75
N TYR A 174 -4.55 8.19 -4.88
CA TYR A 174 -5.00 7.21 -3.89
C TYR A 174 -4.44 7.51 -2.50
N CYS A 175 -3.14 7.76 -2.39
CA CYS A 175 -2.50 8.16 -1.14
C CYS A 175 -3.06 9.47 -0.59
N GLN A 176 -3.49 10.42 -1.45
CA GLN A 176 -4.20 11.60 -0.97
C GLN A 176 -5.51 11.21 -0.28
N CYS A 177 -6.33 10.37 -0.92
CA CYS A 177 -7.58 9.91 -0.33
C CYS A 177 -7.35 9.20 1.01
N MET A 178 -6.30 8.38 1.12
CA MET A 178 -5.98 7.69 2.37
C MET A 178 -5.54 8.66 3.48
N LEU A 179 -4.80 9.72 3.14
CA LEU A 179 -4.47 10.79 4.10
C LEU A 179 -5.73 11.49 4.63
N GLU A 180 -6.72 11.75 3.78
CA GLU A 180 -7.99 12.38 4.19
C GLU A 180 -8.90 11.43 4.99
N LEU A 181 -8.72 10.12 4.82
CA LEU A 181 -9.40 9.07 5.61
C LEU A 181 -8.64 8.68 6.88
N GLU A 182 -7.50 9.32 7.15
CA GLU A 182 -6.62 9.04 8.29
C GLU A 182 -6.01 7.61 8.30
N GLU A 183 -6.01 6.94 7.15
CA GLU A 183 -5.41 5.62 6.95
C GLU A 183 -3.89 5.74 6.68
N TYR A 184 -3.15 6.21 7.69
CA TYR A 184 -1.75 6.62 7.51
C TYR A 184 -0.79 5.47 7.19
N TYR A 185 -1.04 4.26 7.71
CA TYR A 185 -0.16 3.10 7.47
C TYR A 185 -0.21 2.64 6.01
N GLU A 186 -1.40 2.64 5.40
CA GLU A 186 -1.58 2.38 3.96
C GLU A 186 -0.79 3.37 3.12
N VAL A 187 -0.81 4.66 3.49
CA VAL A 187 -0.02 5.68 2.79
C VAL A 187 1.48 5.37 2.88
N ILE A 188 1.97 5.00 4.06
CA ILE A 188 3.40 4.69 4.29
C ILE A 188 3.83 3.49 3.43
N GLU A 189 3.04 2.41 3.42
CA GLU A 189 3.34 1.22 2.63
C GLU A 189 3.38 1.54 1.13
N HIS A 190 2.32 2.14 0.60
CA HIS A 190 2.23 2.49 -0.81
C HIS A 190 3.33 3.48 -1.25
N THR A 191 3.68 4.45 -0.40
CA THR A 191 4.74 5.41 -0.72
C THR A 191 6.14 4.83 -0.58
N ASN A 192 6.37 3.85 0.30
CA ASN A 192 7.63 3.11 0.35
C ASN A 192 7.90 2.37 -0.97
N ASP A 193 6.94 1.56 -1.41
CA ASP A 193 7.03 0.80 -2.66
C ASP A 193 7.22 1.71 -3.88
N LEU A 194 6.56 2.87 -3.89
CA LEU A 194 6.67 3.87 -4.94
C LEU A 194 8.07 4.50 -4.97
N LEU A 195 8.59 4.90 -3.81
CA LEU A 195 9.87 5.64 -3.69
C LEU A 195 11.10 4.73 -3.83
N ASP A 196 10.96 3.43 -3.59
CA ASP A 196 12.01 2.45 -3.90
C ASP A 196 12.33 2.41 -5.40
N LYS A 197 11.32 2.63 -6.25
CA LYS A 197 11.44 2.66 -7.71
C LYS A 197 11.64 4.08 -8.28
N HIS A 198 11.03 5.08 -7.65
CA HIS A 198 10.95 6.45 -8.16
C HIS A 198 11.45 7.48 -7.12
N LYS A 199 12.77 7.55 -6.95
CA LYS A 199 13.45 8.41 -5.96
C LYS A 199 13.35 9.91 -6.24
N ASP A 200 12.88 10.30 -7.42
CA ASP A 200 12.65 11.68 -7.86
C ASP A 200 11.21 12.16 -7.57
N CYS A 201 10.35 11.32 -7.00
CA CYS A 201 8.95 11.65 -6.76
C CYS A 201 8.75 12.55 -5.51
N VAL A 202 8.89 13.86 -5.70
CA VAL A 202 8.70 14.90 -4.65
C VAL A 202 7.37 14.75 -3.90
N LYS A 203 6.27 14.54 -4.64
CA LYS A 203 4.93 14.37 -4.05
C LYS A 203 4.82 13.11 -3.19
N GLY A 204 5.56 12.05 -3.52
CA GLY A 204 5.61 10.80 -2.75
C GLY A 204 6.23 11.05 -1.39
N TYR A 205 7.41 11.66 -1.35
CA TYR A 205 8.06 12.04 -0.08
C TYR A 205 7.18 12.95 0.77
N TYR A 206 6.53 13.95 0.17
CA TYR A 206 5.67 14.85 0.93
C TYR A 206 4.48 14.12 1.58
N LYS A 207 3.82 13.20 0.86
CA LYS A 207 2.70 12.41 1.41
C LYS A 207 3.16 11.46 2.51
N ARG A 208 4.29 10.78 2.32
CA ARG A 208 4.88 9.90 3.33
C ARG A 208 5.28 10.66 4.59
N ALA A 209 5.87 11.85 4.43
CA ALA A 209 6.20 12.75 5.53
C ALA A 209 4.96 13.15 6.35
N LYS A 210 3.85 13.49 5.68
CA LYS A 210 2.59 13.80 6.34
C LYS A 210 2.01 12.60 7.10
N ALA A 211 2.07 11.40 6.52
CA ALA A 211 1.62 10.18 7.19
C ALA A 211 2.47 9.87 8.42
N HIS A 212 3.81 9.92 8.31
CA HIS A 212 4.72 9.75 9.45
C HIS A 212 4.52 10.81 10.54
N ALA A 213 4.27 12.06 10.15
CA ALA A 213 3.97 13.14 11.09
C ALA A 213 2.67 12.85 11.88
N ALA A 214 1.65 12.29 11.24
CA ALA A 214 0.38 11.94 11.89
C ALA A 214 0.51 10.76 12.87
N VAL A 215 1.36 9.77 12.56
CA VAL A 215 1.63 8.62 13.45
C VAL A 215 2.80 8.86 14.42
N TRP A 216 3.25 10.10 14.58
CA TRP A 216 4.29 10.51 15.53
C TRP A 216 5.71 9.96 15.25
N ASN A 217 6.00 9.54 14.02
CA ASN A 217 7.33 9.10 13.61
C ASN A 217 8.20 10.31 13.22
N GLU A 218 8.65 11.08 14.22
CA GLU A 218 9.33 12.36 14.01
C GLU A 218 10.56 12.26 13.09
N LYS A 219 11.42 11.27 13.33
CA LYS A 219 12.69 11.10 12.59
C LYS A 219 12.43 10.88 11.10
N GLU A 220 11.53 9.96 10.76
CA GLU A 220 11.19 9.66 9.37
C GLU A 220 10.43 10.80 8.70
N ALA A 221 9.49 11.44 9.41
CA ALA A 221 8.79 12.61 8.88
C ALA A 221 9.76 13.75 8.51
N ARG A 222 10.71 14.09 9.40
CA ARG A 222 11.73 15.12 9.13
C ARG A 222 12.63 14.73 7.94
N ARG A 223 13.03 13.47 7.85
CA ARG A 223 13.86 12.96 6.76
C ARG A 223 13.16 13.16 5.41
N ASP A 224 11.90 12.76 5.31
CA ASP A 224 11.13 12.89 4.08
C ASP A 224 10.84 14.35 3.73
N PHE A 225 10.49 15.19 4.72
CA PHE A 225 10.32 16.62 4.50
C PHE A 225 11.59 17.30 3.99
N ASN A 226 12.76 16.98 4.57
CA ASN A 226 14.03 17.50 4.07
C ASN A 226 14.34 17.00 2.66
N MET A 227 13.98 15.76 2.33
CA MET A 227 14.11 15.25 0.96
C MET A 227 13.26 16.04 -0.05
N VAL A 228 12.03 16.43 0.33
CA VAL A 228 11.18 17.31 -0.49
C VAL A 228 11.87 18.64 -0.77
N ALA A 229 12.43 19.30 0.25
CA ALA A 229 13.14 20.57 0.08
C ALA A 229 14.42 20.45 -0.75
N ASN A 230 15.09 19.28 -0.70
CA ASN A 230 16.28 19.01 -1.51
C ASN A 230 15.93 18.76 -2.99
N LEU A 231 14.82 18.08 -3.27
CA LEU A 231 14.38 17.80 -4.64
C LEU A 231 13.71 19.01 -5.30
N ASP A 232 12.97 19.80 -4.52
CA ASP A 232 12.32 21.03 -5.00
C ASP A 232 12.52 22.17 -3.99
N ILE A 233 13.48 23.03 -4.30
CA ILE A 233 13.88 24.14 -3.43
C ILE A 233 12.75 25.16 -3.24
N THR A 234 11.79 25.23 -4.16
CA THR A 234 10.65 26.16 -4.06
C THR A 234 9.72 25.78 -2.90
N LEU A 235 9.72 24.50 -2.51
CA LEU A 235 8.92 23.98 -1.41
C LEU A 235 9.60 24.10 -0.04
N ALA A 236 10.84 24.58 0.03
CA ALA A 236 11.61 24.66 1.29
C ALA A 236 10.89 25.46 2.40
N SER A 237 10.25 26.57 2.04
CA SER A 237 9.48 27.40 2.99
C SER A 237 8.25 26.67 3.55
N LEU A 238 7.58 25.86 2.73
CA LEU A 238 6.46 25.03 3.12
C LEU A 238 6.92 23.89 4.03
N VAL A 239 8.01 23.21 3.64
CA VAL A 239 8.65 22.16 4.43
C VAL A 239 9.06 22.65 5.82
N HIS A 240 9.71 23.81 5.92
CA HIS A 240 10.11 24.38 7.21
C HIS A 240 8.90 24.62 8.13
N ARG A 241 7.77 25.07 7.56
CA ARG A 241 6.53 25.27 8.31
C ARG A 241 5.97 23.95 8.85
N GLU A 242 5.95 22.91 8.03
CA GLU A 242 5.49 21.56 8.42
C GLU A 242 6.38 20.97 9.52
N ILE A 243 7.71 21.09 9.39
CA ILE A 243 8.67 20.63 10.40
C ILE A 243 8.48 21.39 11.72
N LYS A 244 8.25 22.70 11.66
CA LYS A 244 7.97 23.51 12.86
C LYS A 244 6.67 23.06 13.54
N ALA A 245 5.59 22.88 12.77
CA ALA A 245 4.31 22.40 13.29
C ALA A 245 4.40 20.98 13.87
N LEU A 246 5.20 20.10 13.26
CA LEU A 246 5.51 18.78 13.82
C LEU A 246 6.24 18.91 15.18
N SER A 247 7.25 19.76 15.26
CA SER A 247 8.03 20.00 16.49
C SER A 247 7.13 20.51 17.64
N GLU A 248 6.21 21.41 17.34
CA GLU A 248 5.26 21.96 18.30
C GLU A 248 4.29 20.90 18.80
N ARG A 249 3.70 20.10 17.90
CA ARG A 249 2.82 18.98 18.25
C ARG A 249 3.53 17.94 19.13
N MET A 250 4.78 17.61 18.81
CA MET A 250 5.61 16.69 19.61
C MET A 250 5.80 17.17 21.06
N LYS A 251 6.05 18.47 21.25
CA LYS A 251 6.19 19.05 22.60
C LYS A 251 4.89 18.91 23.39
N VAL A 252 3.74 19.21 22.77
CA VAL A 252 2.43 19.10 23.44
C VAL A 252 2.20 17.66 23.91
N LYS A 253 2.38 16.67 23.03
CA LYS A 253 2.23 15.25 23.40
C LYS A 253 3.18 14.84 24.52
N TYR A 254 4.45 15.25 24.45
CA TYR A 254 5.41 14.98 25.51
C TYR A 254 4.95 15.53 26.87
N TRP A 255 4.43 16.76 26.90
CA TRP A 255 3.92 17.35 28.13
C TRP A 255 2.66 16.63 28.65
N GLU A 256 1.73 16.25 27.77
CA GLU A 256 0.54 15.47 28.13
C GLU A 256 0.90 14.09 28.70
N GLU A 257 1.83 13.38 28.07
CA GLU A 257 2.31 12.08 28.54
C GLU A 257 3.03 12.21 29.89
N ARG A 258 3.83 13.27 30.05
CA ARG A 258 4.51 13.58 31.32
C ARG A 258 3.54 13.94 32.44
N GLU A 259 2.51 14.71 32.16
CA GLU A 259 1.47 15.07 33.13
C GLU A 259 0.66 13.82 33.54
N LYS A 260 0.29 12.96 32.58
CA LYS A 260 -0.35 11.67 32.87
C LYS A 260 0.53 10.77 33.74
N TYR A 261 1.83 10.71 33.47
CA TYR A 261 2.77 9.97 34.29
C TYR A 261 2.83 10.51 35.72
N TRP A 262 2.90 11.82 35.89
CA TRP A 262 2.98 12.46 37.20
C TRP A 262 1.69 12.37 38.01
N ASN A 263 0.54 12.42 37.33
CA ASN A 263 -0.77 12.30 37.96
C ASN A 263 -1.23 10.84 38.14
N SER A 264 -0.48 9.87 37.62
CA SER A 264 -0.72 8.46 37.89
C SER A 264 -0.30 8.14 39.33
N PRO A 265 -1.13 7.44 40.13
CA PRO A 265 -0.68 6.94 41.40
C PRO A 265 0.57 6.07 41.20
N PRO A 266 1.55 6.13 42.12
CA PRO A 266 2.73 5.28 42.03
C PRO A 266 2.29 3.82 41.97
N PRO A 267 2.99 2.95 41.22
CA PRO A 267 2.65 1.54 41.16
C PRO A 267 2.57 0.98 42.58
N HIS A 268 1.47 0.30 42.91
CA HIS A 268 1.27 -0.29 44.22
C HIS A 268 2.40 -1.29 44.51
N ALA A 269 3.22 -1.00 45.53
CA ALA A 269 4.22 -1.94 46.01
C ALA A 269 3.50 -3.10 46.70
N HIS A 270 3.46 -4.26 46.05
CA HIS A 270 2.99 -5.50 46.67
C HIS A 270 4.06 -6.01 47.65
N LEU A 271 3.88 -5.70 48.93
CA LEU A 271 4.66 -6.27 50.02
C LEU A 271 4.11 -7.67 50.35
N VAL A 272 4.84 -8.72 49.94
CA VAL A 272 4.59 -10.09 50.39
C VAL A 272 5.40 -10.31 51.67
N LEU A 273 4.74 -10.28 52.82
CA LEU A 273 5.33 -10.63 54.12
C LEU A 273 4.96 -12.08 54.45
N SER A 274 5.96 -12.95 54.61
CA SER A 274 5.79 -14.25 55.26
C SER A 274 6.19 -14.11 56.73
N VAL A 275 5.28 -14.46 57.65
CA VAL A 275 5.61 -14.65 59.07
C VAL A 275 5.91 -16.12 59.27
N ASP A 276 7.19 -16.47 59.37
CA ASP A 276 7.59 -17.80 59.82
C ASP A 276 7.48 -17.83 61.35
N LEU A 277 6.61 -18.70 61.86
CA LEU A 277 6.62 -19.09 63.28
C LEU A 277 7.95 -19.78 63.57
N ALA A 278 8.91 -19.02 64.08
CA ALA A 278 10.23 -19.54 64.42
C ALA A 278 10.12 -20.67 65.45
N GLY A 279 10.46 -21.87 65.02
CA GLY A 279 10.35 -23.07 65.84
C GLY A 279 11.20 -24.25 65.38
N ARG A 280 12.38 -24.03 64.77
CA ARG A 280 13.61 -24.82 64.98
C ARG A 280 14.73 -24.42 64.01
N SER A 281 15.91 -24.28 64.59
CA SER A 281 17.20 -24.08 63.95
C SER A 281 17.53 -25.18 62.94
N THR A 282 17.98 -24.80 61.75
CA THR A 282 19.21 -25.34 61.14
C THR A 282 19.68 -24.36 60.07
N GLY A 283 20.91 -23.88 60.22
CA GLY A 283 21.51 -22.96 59.26
C GLY A 283 21.84 -23.66 57.95
N ARG A 284 21.56 -22.98 56.84
CA ARG A 284 22.40 -23.05 55.63
C ARG A 284 22.35 -21.72 54.90
N ARG A 285 23.54 -21.15 54.75
CA ARG A 285 23.86 -19.97 53.97
C ARG A 285 23.76 -20.34 52.49
N LEU A 286 22.94 -19.63 51.72
CA LEU A 286 23.10 -19.52 50.27
C LEU A 286 22.91 -18.05 49.92
N GLY A 287 24.02 -17.41 49.56
CA GLY A 287 24.02 -16.06 49.01
C GLY A 287 23.70 -16.09 47.53
N LEU A 288 22.93 -15.09 47.09
CA LEU A 288 22.89 -14.58 45.73
C LEU A 288 22.79 -13.06 45.92
N ALA A 289 23.94 -12.38 45.91
CA ALA A 289 24.48 -11.71 44.73
C ALA A 289 23.54 -10.56 44.31
N GLY A 290 23.89 -9.36 44.78
CA GLY A 290 23.32 -8.13 44.27
C GLY A 290 23.87 -7.83 42.89
N GLU A 291 22.99 -7.34 42.02
CA GLU A 291 23.39 -6.47 40.91
C GLU A 291 22.84 -5.08 41.19
N SER A 292 23.78 -4.15 41.27
CA SER A 292 23.55 -2.72 41.33
C SER A 292 23.37 -2.23 39.91
N ALA A 293 22.23 -1.61 39.62
CA ALA A 293 22.08 -0.76 38.45
C ALA A 293 22.07 0.69 38.92
N SER A 294 23.21 1.35 38.76
CA SER A 294 23.31 2.81 38.83
C SER A 294 22.51 3.41 37.68
N SER A 295 21.62 4.35 37.98
CA SER A 295 21.33 5.44 37.06
C SER A 295 21.44 6.73 37.86
N ALA A 296 22.57 7.41 37.65
CA ALA A 296 22.78 8.76 38.10
C ALA A 296 21.92 9.68 37.23
N ASP A 297 20.98 10.40 37.86
CA ASP A 297 20.31 11.54 37.24
C ASP A 297 21.33 12.68 37.03
N PRO A 298 21.46 13.25 35.83
CA PRO A 298 22.09 14.55 35.68
C PRO A 298 21.07 15.63 36.08
N GLN A 299 21.18 16.14 37.31
CA GLN A 299 20.49 17.36 37.72
C GLN A 299 20.97 18.56 36.89
N PRO A 300 20.07 19.33 36.26
CA PRO A 300 20.41 20.69 35.84
C PRO A 300 20.31 21.63 37.05
N GLN A 301 21.45 22.20 37.46
CA GLN A 301 21.49 23.24 38.49
C GLN A 301 20.78 24.53 38.02
N PRO A 302 20.08 25.25 38.92
CA PRO A 302 19.46 26.52 38.60
C PRO A 302 20.51 27.64 38.62
N VAL A 303 20.69 28.32 37.49
CA VAL A 303 21.44 29.59 37.45
C VAL A 303 20.50 30.75 37.80
N HIS A 304 20.86 31.42 38.89
CA HIS A 304 20.19 32.61 39.42
C HIS A 304 20.10 33.75 38.38
N ALA A 305 18.92 34.37 38.33
CA ALA A 305 18.73 35.68 37.73
C ALA A 305 19.37 36.76 38.62
N GLY A 306 20.25 37.58 38.03
CA GLY A 306 20.78 38.80 38.63
C GLY A 306 20.67 39.93 37.61
N ALA A 307 19.86 40.94 37.95
CA ALA A 307 19.67 42.17 37.20
C ALA A 307 20.94 43.05 37.23
N GLY A 308 21.14 43.87 36.18
CA GLY A 308 22.14 44.95 36.22
C GLY A 308 22.53 45.58 34.89
N ALA A 309 21.77 46.59 34.47
CA ALA A 309 22.19 47.84 33.82
C ALA A 309 23.09 47.85 32.56
N ALA A 310 22.55 48.46 31.49
CA ALA A 310 23.30 49.20 30.48
C ALA A 310 23.91 50.49 31.08
N PRO A 311 24.93 51.09 30.44
CA PRO A 311 24.61 52.23 29.55
C PRO A 311 25.48 52.37 28.28
N ALA A 312 24.81 52.85 27.23
CA ALA A 312 25.11 53.94 26.29
C ALA A 312 26.49 54.14 25.59
N SER A 313 26.33 54.66 24.35
CA SER A 313 27.26 55.36 23.44
C SER A 313 28.07 54.47 22.48
N GLY A 314 28.16 54.74 21.18
CA GLY A 314 27.61 55.81 20.36
C GLY A 314 28.28 55.83 18.97
N GLY A 315 27.53 56.24 17.95
CA GLY A 315 28.01 56.70 16.64
C GLY A 315 28.38 55.58 15.64
N ALA A 316 28.25 55.75 14.33
CA ALA A 316 27.74 56.81 13.46
C ALA A 316 27.71 56.23 12.02
N ASN A 317 27.11 56.96 11.08
CA ASN A 317 27.15 56.80 9.61
C ASN A 317 26.27 55.73 8.97
N GLU A 318 25.71 55.92 7.78
CA GLU A 318 25.24 57.07 6.99
C GLU A 318 24.62 56.40 5.74
N ARG A 319 23.46 56.89 5.28
CA ARG A 319 23.05 57.11 3.88
C ARG A 319 23.31 56.02 2.81
N ALA A 320 22.21 55.53 2.22
CA ALA A 320 21.86 55.58 0.77
C ALA A 320 20.66 54.61 0.55
N ALA A 321 19.44 55.04 0.24
CA ALA A 321 18.95 55.63 -1.01
C ALA A 321 19.02 54.69 -2.24
N GLU A 322 17.82 54.33 -2.71
CA GLU A 322 17.38 54.17 -4.10
C GLU A 322 17.71 52.93 -4.96
N GLU A 323 16.60 52.41 -5.51
CA GLU A 323 16.40 51.90 -6.89
C GLU A 323 17.11 50.62 -7.37
N ALA A 324 16.32 49.62 -7.78
CA ALA A 324 15.81 49.56 -9.16
C ALA A 324 14.98 48.29 -9.40
N GLN A 325 13.78 48.49 -9.94
CA GLN A 325 12.99 47.49 -10.64
C GLN A 325 13.76 46.96 -11.86
N ARG A 326 13.79 45.64 -12.02
CA ARG A 326 13.68 44.95 -13.32
C ARG A 326 13.29 43.49 -13.11
#